data_AF-A0A1Q7ABY3-F1
#
_entry.id   AF-A0A1Q7ABY3-F1
#
_cell.length_a   1.000
_cell.length_b   1.000
_cell.length_c   1.000
_cell.angle_alpha   90.00
_cell.angle_beta   90.00
_cell.angle_gamma   90.00
#
_symmetry.space_group_name_H-M   'P 1'
#
loop_
_entity.id
_entity.type
_entity.pdbx_description
1 polymer ?
#
loop_
_entity_poly.entity_id
_entity_poly.type
_entity_poly.pdbx_seq_one_letter_code
_entity_poly.pdbx_strand_id
1 'polypeptide(L)'
;MSGGGPPRQASIAETIQTTDGFLRHAGREFLVVLYTSFRSLKLYPIENAQVQKALDDLAATTKHLLDVEKELELRLQGEFLFVNSTRLRLDLDNYS
;
A
#
# COMPACT_ATOMS: atom_id res chain seq x y z
N MET A 1 18.60 46.31 -1.63
CA MET A 1 19.47 45.11 -1.76
C MET A 1 18.60 43.92 -1.37
N SER A 2 18.24 43.08 -2.35
CA SER A 2 17.31 41.93 -2.17
C SER A 2 18.06 40.61 -2.01
N GLY A 3 17.42 39.65 -1.34
CA GLY A 3 17.78 38.22 -1.34
C GLY A 3 18.42 37.74 -0.03
N GLY A 4 17.99 36.67 0.64
CA GLY A 4 16.96 35.67 0.37
C GLY A 4 16.80 34.81 1.64
N GLY A 5 15.55 34.53 2.03
CA GLY A 5 15.22 33.65 3.15
C GLY A 5 15.48 32.16 2.82
N PRO A 6 15.57 31.28 3.83
CA PRO A 6 16.25 29.99 3.73
C PRO A 6 15.46 28.91 2.95
N PRO A 7 16.11 27.97 2.24
CA PRO A 7 15.46 26.96 1.40
C PRO A 7 15.22 25.62 2.13
N ARG A 8 14.82 25.62 3.41
CA ARG A 8 14.65 24.36 4.18
C ARG A 8 13.26 23.72 4.11
N GLN A 9 12.22 24.49 3.79
CA GLN A 9 10.84 23.98 3.79
C GLN A 9 10.48 23.17 2.53
N ALA A 10 11.13 23.43 1.40
CA ALA A 10 10.85 22.72 0.14
C ALA A 10 11.20 21.23 0.22
N SER A 11 12.33 20.88 0.86
CA SER A 11 12.82 19.49 0.92
C SER A 11 11.93 18.57 1.78
N ILE A 12 11.31 19.09 2.85
CA ILE A 12 10.42 18.30 3.71
C ILE A 12 9.08 18.05 3.01
N ALA A 13 8.52 19.07 2.35
CA ALA A 13 7.27 18.94 1.59
C ALA A 13 7.40 17.97 0.40
N GLU A 14 8.54 18.01 -0.31
CA GLU A 14 8.83 17.12 -1.43
C GLU A 14 9.03 15.66 -0.98
N THR A 15 9.67 15.45 0.18
CA THR A 15 9.78 14.13 0.80
C THR A 15 8.40 13.59 1.19
N ILE A 16 7.56 14.40 1.84
CA ILE A 16 6.20 14.00 2.24
C ILE A 16 5.32 13.66 1.03
N GLN A 17 5.39 14.45 -0.05
CA GLN A 17 4.64 14.18 -1.29
C GLN A 17 5.10 12.88 -1.96
N THR A 18 6.41 12.61 -1.96
CA THR A 18 6.97 11.38 -2.51
C THR A 18 6.59 10.16 -1.67
N THR A 19 6.63 10.29 -0.34
CA THR A 19 6.20 9.24 0.59
C THR A 19 4.70 8.95 0.49
N ASP A 20 3.84 9.98 0.36
CA ASP A 20 2.40 9.83 0.15
C ASP A 20 2.07 9.15 -1.20
N GLY A 21 2.78 9.52 -2.27
CA GLY A 21 2.66 8.85 -3.57
C GLY A 21 3.07 7.38 -3.53
N PHE A 22 4.19 7.08 -2.86
CA PHE A 22 4.66 5.73 -2.64
C PHE A 22 3.66 4.91 -1.82
N LEU A 23 3.14 5.46 -0.72
CA LEU A 23 2.16 4.80 0.15
C LEU A 23 0.87 4.45 -0.59
N ARG A 24 0.41 5.34 -1.46
CA ARG A 24 -0.76 5.07 -2.31
C ARG A 24 -0.50 3.90 -3.25
N HIS A 25 0.67 3.88 -3.88
CA HIS A 25 1.04 2.81 -4.81
C HIS A 25 1.23 1.47 -4.08
N ALA A 26 2.06 1.45 -3.03
CA ALA A 26 2.34 0.26 -2.24
C ALA A 26 1.09 -0.26 -1.50
N GLY A 27 0.26 0.65 -0.98
CA GLY A 27 -1.02 0.30 -0.38
C GLY A 27 -1.99 -0.30 -1.39
N ARG A 28 -2.08 0.26 -2.62
CA ARG A 28 -2.88 -0.32 -3.70
C ARG A 28 -2.40 -1.73 -4.06
N GLU A 29 -1.10 -1.89 -4.27
CA GLU A 29 -0.48 -3.17 -4.59
C GLU A 29 -0.79 -4.23 -3.51
N PHE A 30 -0.63 -3.85 -2.24
CA PHE A 30 -0.98 -4.70 -1.10
C PHE A 30 -2.43 -5.20 -1.15
N LEU A 31 -3.39 -4.36 -1.52
CA LEU A 31 -4.80 -4.78 -1.60
C LEU A 31 -5.08 -5.77 -2.71
N VAL A 32 -4.44 -5.58 -3.87
CA VAL A 32 -4.57 -6.51 -4.99
C VAL A 32 -4.02 -7.86 -4.60
N VAL A 33 -2.84 -7.88 -3.98
CA VAL A 33 -2.20 -9.12 -3.54
C VAL A 33 -3.04 -9.78 -2.44
N LEU A 34 -3.49 -9.03 -1.42
CA LEU A 34 -4.36 -9.53 -0.35
C LEU A 34 -5.64 -10.20 -0.90
N TYR A 35 -6.33 -9.53 -1.83
CA TYR A 35 -7.51 -10.09 -2.47
C TYR A 35 -7.19 -11.35 -3.27
N THR A 36 -6.08 -11.33 -4.01
CA THR A 36 -5.62 -12.47 -4.83
C THR A 36 -5.26 -13.68 -3.96
N SER A 37 -4.60 -13.47 -2.81
CA SER A 37 -4.29 -14.54 -1.85
C SER A 37 -5.55 -15.16 -1.28
N PHE A 38 -6.52 -14.33 -0.82
CA PHE A 38 -7.79 -14.86 -0.33
C PHE A 38 -8.61 -15.58 -1.40
N ARG A 39 -8.64 -15.04 -2.62
CA ARG A 39 -9.31 -15.69 -3.75
C ARG A 39 -8.66 -17.04 -4.06
N SER A 40 -7.33 -17.11 -4.05
CA SER A 40 -6.60 -18.34 -4.34
C SER A 40 -6.82 -19.39 -3.25
N LEU A 41 -6.79 -19.00 -1.98
CA LEU A 41 -7.13 -19.85 -0.83
C LEU A 41 -8.56 -20.40 -0.90
N LYS A 42 -9.49 -19.64 -1.47
CA LYS A 42 -10.88 -20.07 -1.65
C LYS A 42 -11.03 -21.10 -2.79
N LEU A 43 -10.16 -21.05 -3.80
CA LEU A 43 -10.25 -21.87 -5.01
C LEU A 43 -9.42 -23.15 -4.95
N TYR A 44 -8.31 -23.14 -4.22
CA TYR A 44 -7.33 -24.22 -4.20
C TYR A 44 -6.90 -24.54 -2.76
N PRO A 45 -6.47 -25.78 -2.50
CA PRO A 45 -5.91 -26.14 -1.20
C PRO A 45 -4.57 -25.42 -0.95
N ILE A 46 -4.17 -25.31 0.32
CA ILE A 46 -3.00 -24.53 0.75
C ILE A 46 -1.70 -25.01 0.09
N GLU A 47 -1.58 -26.31 -0.21
CA GLU A 47 -0.40 -26.92 -0.83
C GLU A 47 -0.24 -26.55 -2.31
N ASN A 48 -1.27 -25.95 -2.92
CA ASN A 48 -1.21 -25.56 -4.32
C ASN A 48 -0.15 -24.46 -4.52
N ALA A 49 0.71 -24.63 -5.53
CA ALA A 49 1.78 -23.69 -5.86
C ALA A 49 1.28 -22.25 -6.11
N GLN A 50 0.08 -22.08 -6.67
CA GLN A 50 -0.54 -20.77 -6.86
C GLN A 50 -0.90 -20.10 -5.53
N VAL A 51 -1.38 -20.88 -4.56
CA VAL A 51 -1.71 -20.37 -3.21
C VAL A 51 -0.43 -20.00 -2.47
N GLN A 52 0.57 -20.88 -2.50
CA GLN A 52 1.88 -20.61 -1.91
C GLN A 52 2.50 -19.33 -2.48
N LYS A 53 2.53 -19.19 -3.81
CA LYS A 53 3.02 -17.97 -4.46
C LYS A 53 2.23 -16.73 -4.05
N ALA A 54 0.90 -16.80 -4.02
CA ALA A 54 0.08 -15.66 -3.63
C ALA A 54 0.29 -15.26 -2.15
N LEU A 55 0.64 -16.21 -1.27
CA LEU A 55 0.98 -15.93 0.12
C LEU A 55 2.40 -15.35 0.26
N ASP A 56 3.36 -15.85 -0.52
CA ASP A 56 4.71 -15.29 -0.58
C ASP A 56 4.70 -13.85 -1.08
N ASP A 57 3.94 -13.58 -2.15
CA ASP A 57 3.75 -12.23 -2.68
C ASP A 57 3.13 -11.31 -1.61
N LEU A 58 2.10 -11.79 -0.87
CA LEU A 58 1.47 -11.03 0.21
C LEU A 58 2.45 -10.72 1.34
N ALA A 59 3.25 -11.70 1.75
CA ALA A 59 4.25 -11.52 2.80
C ALA A 59 5.30 -10.50 2.38
N ALA A 60 5.78 -10.56 1.13
CA ALA A 60 6.75 -9.63 0.57
C ALA A 60 6.21 -8.18 0.55
N THR A 61 5.00 -7.98 0.02
CA THR A 61 4.39 -6.64 -0.04
C THR A 61 4.08 -6.09 1.35
N THR A 62 3.63 -6.93 2.29
CA THR A 62 3.39 -6.53 3.68
C THR A 62 4.69 -6.09 4.36
N LYS A 63 5.77 -6.85 4.18
CA LYS A 63 7.08 -6.52 4.74
C LYS A 63 7.60 -5.20 4.17
N HIS A 64 7.46 -4.99 2.87
CA HIS A 64 7.88 -3.74 2.22
C HIS A 64 7.14 -2.51 2.77
N LEU A 65 5.83 -2.63 3.06
CA LEU A 65 5.08 -1.55 3.73
C LEU A 65 5.55 -1.31 5.17
N LEU A 66 5.80 -2.38 5.93
CA LEU A 66 6.31 -2.29 7.30
C LEU A 66 7.72 -1.69 7.36
N ASP A 67 8.58 -1.99 6.40
CA ASP A 67 9.93 -1.41 6.34
C ASP A 67 9.90 0.12 6.12
N VAL A 68 8.83 0.64 5.51
CA VAL A 68 8.67 2.08 5.22
C VAL A 68 7.95 2.83 6.34
N GLU A 69 6.82 2.33 6.84
CA GLU A 69 6.00 3.04 7.84
C GLU A 69 6.06 2.48 9.26
N LYS A 70 6.83 1.41 9.49
CA LYS A 70 6.99 0.67 10.76
C LYS A 70 5.72 0.01 11.30
N GLU A 71 4.56 0.58 11.02
CA GLU A 71 3.25 0.06 11.38
C GLU A 71 2.36 -0.02 10.12
N LEU A 72 1.46 -1.01 10.13
CA LEU A 72 0.45 -1.20 9.10
C LEU A 72 -0.92 -1.29 9.77
N GLU A 73 -1.71 -0.24 9.62
CA GLU A 73 -3.09 -0.14 10.05
C GLU A 73 -4.01 -0.21 8.84
N LEU A 74 -5.00 -1.10 8.89
CA LEU A 74 -6.01 -1.23 7.85
C LEU A 74 -7.36 -0.87 8.45
N ARG A 75 -8.01 0.19 7.95
CA ARG A 75 -9.38 0.56 8.33
C ARG A 75 -10.29 0.53 7.11
N LEU A 76 -11.45 -0.08 7.25
CA LEU A 76 -12.50 -0.04 6.24
C LEU A 76 -13.58 0.95 6.70
N GLN A 77 -13.91 1.92 5.85
CA GLN A 77 -14.99 2.87 6.11
C GLN A 77 -15.78 3.14 4.82
N GLY A 78 -16.99 2.56 4.73
CA GLY A 78 -17.84 2.68 3.56
C GLY A 78 -17.14 2.14 2.30
N GLU A 79 -16.94 3.02 1.31
CA GLU A 79 -16.28 2.71 0.03
C GLU A 79 -14.75 2.96 0.04
N PHE A 80 -14.19 3.26 1.21
CA PHE A 80 -12.77 3.58 1.36
C PHE A 80 -12.08 2.58 2.26
N LEU A 81 -10.90 2.17 1.83
CA LEU A 81 -9.94 1.53 2.70
C LEU A 81 -8.85 2.52 3.05
N PHE A 82 -8.47 2.57 4.31
CA PHE A 82 -7.34 3.33 4.78
C PHE A 82 -6.21 2.37 5.08
N VAL A 83 -5.05 2.64 4.50
CA VAL A 83 -3.78 2.02 4.85
C VAL A 83 -2.98 3.09 5.60
N ASN A 84 -2.81 2.93 6.91
CA ASN A 84 -2.35 3.97 7.83
C ASN A 84 -3.20 5.24 7.70
N SER A 85 -2.59 6.36 7.30
CA SER A 85 -3.28 7.63 7.05
C SER A 85 -3.72 7.81 5.58
N THR A 86 -3.39 6.86 4.71
CA THR A 86 -3.58 6.96 3.28
C THR A 86 -4.93 6.38 2.87
N ARG A 87 -5.79 7.23 2.30
CA ARG A 87 -7.10 6.83 1.79
C ARG A 87 -6.98 6.21 0.40
N LEU A 88 -7.44 4.98 0.27
CA LEU A 88 -7.59 4.24 -0.98
C LEU A 88 -9.08 4.05 -1.26
N ARG A 89 -9.51 4.31 -2.50
CA ARG A 89 -10.88 4.04 -2.94
C ARG A 89 -11.00 2.56 -3.34
N LEU A 90 -11.97 1.86 -2.77
CA LEU A 90 -12.31 0.49 -3.15
C LEU A 90 -13.15 0.50 -4.43
N ASP A 91 -12.57 0.94 -5.55
CA ASP A 91 -13.17 0.69 -6.87
C ASP A 91 -12.62 -0.63 -7.40
N LEU A 92 -13.25 -1.74 -7.01
CA LEU A 92 -12.90 -3.10 -7.44
C LEU A 92 -12.97 -3.29 -8.96
N ASP A 93 -13.72 -2.45 -9.68
CA ASP A 93 -13.82 -2.45 -11.15
C ASP A 93 -12.50 -2.07 -11.86
N ASN A 94 -11.57 -1.39 -11.17
CA ASN A 94 -10.27 -1.02 -11.72
C ASN A 94 -9.17 -2.09 -11.53
N TYR A 95 -9.54 -3.26 -11.02
CA TYR A 95 -8.60 -4.35 -10.68
C TYR A 95 -8.87 -5.66 -11.43
N SER A 96 -9.73 -5.63 -12.45
CA SER A 96 -9.95 -6.75 -13.38
C SER A 96 -8.91 -6.81 -14.49
#